data_AF-A0A662UXP6-F1
#
_entry.id   AF-A0A662UXP6-F1
#
_cell.length_a   1.000
_cell.length_b   1.000
_cell.length_c   1.000
_cell.angle_alpha   90.00
_cell.angle_beta   90.00
_cell.angle_gamma   90.00
#
_symmetry.space_group_name_H-M   'P 1'
#
loop_
_entity.id
_entity.type
_entity.pdbx_description
1 polymer ?
#
loop_
_entity_poly.entity_id
_entity_poly.type
_entity_poly.pdbx_seq_one_letter_code
_entity_poly.pdbx_strand_id
1 'polypeptide(L)'
;DPAYVGYSWGEGSVYITVTESHPILRGYGIGDEIMILEPPWTDFAWFSGFSGETIATLAVNGYEYEDAIAYKIFPSGTKWILMASFVPTEQNTLDAFTEDAWIILANAIFWGLTKPLNVWFDNSYLHVGEEAVLHISKASADTMLYIFLDGSFLTYTQSDNQGNATVSFIVPLISGGEHFIEVVTADMIYYGMIKLFVLPKIDAYPAETTSPGQIHVIATGLPPYQSAYIYIDANYLSMLMANSSGAFEGVINLPMVVSGIHTISLVDTFSGTTLYSLDILVYSVFDNLTTSAIKIDKLLDKLSCINESLVGLDSNIEHIIVDLQVVSGRIESVEELLSNIVGTLETMSSDTAYIKTGIGTITMKIDELNATLVGVIISETGKVYALLNTSIGTITAKLDDLEDLGLTLSDSMTTALDSIGVLDTKINALSSKLDTGIEELYNNLSILLNNVKNDLSSEHGQILNKLDEVTSTIHTLDTTINNIVNEKIPSVEQKVKDAKSIASMTSTISTAGLGLAVVALAAAIFSIKRKK
;
A
#
# COMPACT_ATOMS: atom_id res chain seq x y z
N ASP A 1 49.15 -11.25 13.53
CA ASP A 1 50.50 -11.22 12.91
C ASP A 1 50.33 -11.17 11.40
N PRO A 2 51.13 -10.34 10.68
CA PRO A 2 51.09 -10.23 9.22
C PRO A 2 52.10 -11.16 8.51
N ALA A 3 51.72 -11.69 7.35
CA ALA A 3 52.59 -12.53 6.51
C ALA A 3 53.60 -11.71 5.69
N TYR A 4 53.25 -10.46 5.37
CA TYR A 4 54.09 -9.52 4.65
C TYR A 4 53.94 -8.11 5.20
N VAL A 5 55.03 -7.34 5.17
CA VAL A 5 55.05 -5.91 5.48
C VAL A 5 55.83 -5.22 4.37
N GLY A 6 55.22 -4.20 3.77
CA GLY A 6 55.84 -3.37 2.74
C GLY A 6 56.00 -1.93 3.22
N TYR A 7 56.87 -1.18 2.57
CA TYR A 7 57.07 0.24 2.81
C TYR A 7 57.58 0.96 1.55
N SER A 8 57.28 2.25 1.45
CA SER A 8 57.86 3.16 0.44
C SER A 8 57.98 4.57 1.03
N TRP A 9 58.53 5.52 0.26
CA TRP A 9 58.84 6.87 0.73
C TRP A 9 58.59 7.92 -0.34
N GLY A 10 58.11 9.08 0.10
CA GLY A 10 58.07 10.27 -0.75
C GLY A 10 57.13 10.13 -1.95
N GLU A 11 56.02 9.43 -1.80
CA GLU A 11 55.06 9.25 -2.90
C GLU A 11 53.80 10.11 -2.74
N GLY A 12 53.82 11.16 -1.91
CA GLY A 12 52.68 12.06 -1.69
C GLY A 12 51.88 11.71 -0.44
N SER A 13 50.69 12.30 -0.29
CA SER A 13 49.84 12.14 0.90
C SER A 13 49.36 10.71 1.07
N VAL A 14 49.29 10.27 2.33
CA VAL A 14 48.89 8.89 2.68
C VAL A 14 47.46 8.91 3.19
N TYR A 15 46.64 8.06 2.61
CA TYR A 15 45.25 7.85 2.95
C TYR A 15 45.03 6.43 3.45
N ILE A 16 43.97 6.25 4.22
CA ILE A 16 43.34 4.95 4.42
C ILE A 16 41.96 4.95 3.77
N THR A 17 41.55 3.81 3.23
CA THR A 17 40.20 3.61 2.71
C THR A 17 39.47 2.66 3.66
N VAL A 18 38.34 3.10 4.22
CA VAL A 18 37.54 2.28 5.14
C VAL A 18 36.92 1.11 4.37
N THR A 19 37.26 -0.12 4.75
CA THR A 19 36.70 -1.33 4.11
C THR A 19 35.59 -1.97 4.93
N GLU A 20 35.58 -1.73 6.24
CA GLU A 20 34.57 -2.24 7.16
C GLU A 20 34.32 -1.22 8.27
N SER A 21 33.06 -1.07 8.68
CA SER A 21 32.73 -0.19 9.80
C SER A 21 33.21 -0.81 11.11
N HIS A 22 33.90 -0.02 11.93
CA HIS A 22 34.48 -0.47 13.18
C HIS A 22 34.70 0.71 14.13
N PRO A 23 34.65 0.54 15.46
CA PRO A 23 34.85 1.62 16.43
C PRO A 23 36.17 2.38 16.30
N ILE A 24 37.20 1.72 15.79
CA ILE A 24 38.50 2.34 15.50
C ILE A 24 38.33 3.48 14.49
N LEU A 25 37.40 3.33 13.56
CA LEU A 25 37.08 4.25 12.47
C LEU A 25 35.76 4.98 12.74
N ARG A 26 35.35 5.11 14.01
CA ARG A 26 34.12 5.83 14.38
C ARG A 26 34.16 7.25 13.83
N GLY A 27 33.10 7.61 13.09
CA GLY A 27 32.97 8.91 12.43
C GLY A 27 33.21 8.85 10.92
N TYR A 28 33.65 7.69 10.39
CA TYR A 28 33.90 7.48 8.97
C TYR A 28 33.09 6.29 8.44
N GLY A 29 32.51 6.45 7.25
CA GLY A 29 31.73 5.43 6.55
C GLY A 29 32.61 4.50 5.70
N ILE A 30 32.05 3.35 5.30
CA ILE A 30 32.72 2.43 4.37
C ILE A 30 32.92 3.14 3.02
N GLY A 31 34.13 3.05 2.48
CA GLY A 31 34.55 3.71 1.25
C GLY A 31 35.12 5.11 1.46
N ASP A 32 35.06 5.68 2.67
CA ASP A 32 35.69 6.97 2.95
C ASP A 32 37.22 6.86 2.80
N GLU A 33 37.81 7.79 2.06
CA GLU A 33 39.26 7.98 1.97
C GLU A 33 39.69 9.06 2.97
N ILE A 34 40.48 8.67 3.98
CA ILE A 34 40.87 9.52 5.10
C ILE A 34 42.37 9.79 5.03
N MET A 35 42.76 11.05 4.88
CA MET A 35 44.18 11.43 4.90
C MET A 35 44.73 11.25 6.31
N ILE A 36 45.79 10.46 6.45
CA ILE A 36 46.46 10.23 7.75
C ILE A 36 47.82 10.92 7.85
N LEU A 37 48.46 11.25 6.72
CA LEU A 37 49.72 11.98 6.65
C LEU A 37 49.67 13.09 5.58
N GLU A 38 50.07 14.31 5.97
CA GLU A 38 50.08 15.50 5.12
C GLU A 38 51.34 15.62 4.22
N PRO A 39 51.21 16.21 3.02
CA PRO A 39 52.30 16.35 2.04
C PRO A 39 53.46 17.24 2.55
N PRO A 40 54.68 17.15 1.98
CA PRO A 40 54.94 16.84 0.56
C PRO A 40 55.66 15.51 0.26
N TRP A 41 56.26 14.83 1.24
CA TRP A 41 57.06 13.62 1.01
C TRP A 41 56.99 12.69 2.24
N THR A 42 55.90 11.95 2.38
CA THR A 42 55.69 11.11 3.56
C THR A 42 56.14 9.67 3.33
N ASP A 43 56.77 9.09 4.35
CA ASP A 43 57.03 7.66 4.39
C ASP A 43 55.73 6.91 4.68
N PHE A 44 55.60 5.67 4.23
CA PHE A 44 54.46 4.84 4.60
C PHE A 44 54.79 3.36 4.57
N ALA A 45 53.97 2.61 5.29
CA ALA A 45 54.02 1.16 5.35
C ALA A 45 52.61 0.60 5.21
N TRP A 46 52.54 -0.63 4.72
CA TRP A 46 51.34 -1.46 4.64
C TRP A 46 51.68 -2.89 5.06
N PHE A 47 50.67 -3.70 5.30
CA PHE A 47 50.87 -5.12 5.56
C PHE A 47 49.86 -5.96 4.79
N SER A 48 50.10 -7.27 4.71
CA SER A 48 49.10 -8.20 4.18
C SER A 48 49.20 -9.57 4.84
N GLY A 49 48.11 -10.34 4.74
CA GLY A 49 48.00 -11.65 5.34
C GLY A 49 48.00 -11.61 6.87
N PHE A 50 47.46 -10.55 7.46
CA PHE A 50 47.23 -10.50 8.90
C PHE A 50 46.16 -11.52 9.28
N SER A 51 46.44 -12.35 10.29
CA SER A 51 45.53 -13.43 10.71
C SER A 51 44.26 -12.97 11.46
N GLY A 52 43.92 -11.69 11.39
CA GLY A 52 42.73 -11.06 11.96
C GLY A 52 41.85 -10.43 10.87
N GLU A 53 41.04 -9.46 11.24
CA GLU A 53 40.12 -8.77 10.33
C GLU A 53 40.66 -7.40 9.94
N THR A 54 40.75 -7.13 8.63
CA THR A 54 41.14 -5.84 8.07
C THR A 54 39.92 -4.93 7.98
N ILE A 55 40.05 -3.71 8.51
CA ILE A 55 38.98 -2.70 8.52
C ILE A 55 39.33 -1.45 7.69
N ALA A 56 40.58 -1.30 7.25
CA ALA A 56 40.98 -0.29 6.28
C ALA A 56 42.20 -0.72 5.46
N THR A 57 42.24 -0.32 4.19
CA THR A 57 43.39 -0.46 3.28
C THR A 57 44.16 0.87 3.17
N LEU A 58 45.39 0.81 2.66
CA LEU A 58 46.23 2.00 2.47
C LEU A 58 46.14 2.50 1.02
N ALA A 59 46.04 3.81 0.82
CA ALA A 59 46.11 4.43 -0.50
C ALA A 59 47.08 5.61 -0.52
N VAL A 60 47.90 5.73 -1.56
CA VAL A 60 48.85 6.85 -1.74
C VAL A 60 48.80 7.29 -3.21
N ASN A 61 48.62 8.59 -3.46
CA ASN A 61 48.51 9.15 -4.81
C ASN A 61 47.46 8.44 -5.73
N GLY A 62 46.37 7.93 -5.15
CA GLY A 62 45.34 7.20 -5.87
C GLY A 62 45.72 5.76 -6.25
N TYR A 63 46.84 5.25 -5.76
CA TYR A 63 47.20 3.83 -5.84
C TYR A 63 46.87 3.15 -4.51
N GLU A 64 46.01 2.14 -4.56
CA GLU A 64 45.72 1.27 -3.41
C GLU A 64 46.86 0.26 -3.22
N TYR A 65 47.34 0.21 -1.99
CA TYR A 65 48.22 -0.84 -1.48
C TYR A 65 47.35 -1.90 -0.77
N GLU A 66 47.91 -2.62 0.21
CA GLU A 66 47.20 -3.66 0.96
C GLU A 66 46.60 -3.09 2.26
N ASP A 67 46.57 -3.89 3.34
CA ASP A 67 45.97 -3.55 4.62
C ASP A 67 46.72 -2.39 5.32
N ALA A 68 45.95 -1.46 5.87
CA ALA A 68 46.42 -0.38 6.74
C ALA A 68 46.04 -0.58 8.20
N ILE A 69 44.81 -1.02 8.48
CA ILE A 69 44.33 -1.22 9.84
C ILE A 69 43.61 -2.56 9.95
N ALA A 70 44.02 -3.37 10.92
CA ALA A 70 43.42 -4.66 11.20
C ALA A 70 43.41 -4.96 12.70
N TYR A 71 42.52 -5.84 13.13
CA TYR A 71 42.41 -6.23 14.53
C TYR A 71 42.22 -7.74 14.70
N LYS A 72 42.54 -8.26 15.89
CA LYS A 72 42.31 -9.65 16.25
C LYS A 72 41.94 -9.77 17.72
N ILE A 73 40.82 -10.43 18.00
CA ILE A 73 40.38 -10.73 19.36
C ILE A 73 40.72 -12.19 19.66
N PHE A 74 41.45 -12.42 20.75
CA PHE A 74 41.79 -13.77 21.21
C PHE A 74 40.69 -14.33 22.12
N PRO A 75 40.60 -15.66 22.31
CA PRO A 75 39.66 -16.26 23.26
C PRO A 75 39.78 -15.73 24.70
N SER A 76 40.95 -15.20 25.08
CA SER A 76 41.19 -14.52 26.36
C SER A 76 40.52 -13.14 26.48
N GLY A 77 40.00 -12.59 25.38
CA GLY A 77 39.54 -11.21 25.29
C GLY A 77 40.66 -10.20 25.02
N THR A 78 41.92 -10.64 24.95
CA THR A 78 43.05 -9.80 24.52
C THR A 78 42.81 -9.36 23.08
N LYS A 79 43.11 -8.10 22.79
CA LYS A 79 42.97 -7.51 21.46
C LYS A 79 44.35 -7.18 20.91
N TRP A 80 44.61 -7.56 19.67
CA TRP A 80 45.69 -7.00 18.87
C TRP A 80 45.09 -6.01 17.88
N ILE A 81 45.76 -4.87 17.73
CA ILE A 81 45.45 -3.85 16.73
C ILE A 81 46.74 -3.61 15.97
N LEU A 82 46.68 -3.70 14.66
CA LEU A 82 47.78 -3.39 13.77
C LEU A 82 47.40 -2.16 12.95
N MET A 83 48.26 -1.14 12.98
CA MET A 83 48.04 0.15 12.34
C MET A 83 49.30 0.55 11.58
N ALA A 84 49.25 0.42 10.26
CA ALA A 84 50.36 0.77 9.37
C ALA A 84 50.42 2.28 9.15
N SER A 85 51.63 2.85 9.08
CA SER A 85 51.85 4.29 8.91
C SER A 85 51.41 5.19 10.09
N PHE A 86 51.08 4.62 11.26
CA PHE A 86 50.77 5.36 12.50
C PHE A 86 51.98 5.56 13.43
N VAL A 87 53.20 5.46 12.89
CA VAL A 87 54.45 5.59 13.66
C VAL A 87 55.26 6.77 13.10
N PRO A 88 55.71 7.72 13.93
CA PRO A 88 56.59 8.78 13.49
C PRO A 88 57.92 8.24 12.96
N THR A 89 58.38 8.76 11.82
CA THR A 89 59.70 8.46 11.24
C THR A 89 60.59 9.71 11.25
N GLU A 90 61.82 9.63 10.74
CA GLU A 90 62.67 10.82 10.58
C GLU A 90 62.05 11.82 9.60
N GLN A 91 61.26 11.35 8.64
CA GLN A 91 60.58 12.13 7.61
C GLN A 91 59.14 12.49 8.02
N ASN A 92 58.44 11.59 8.72
CA ASN A 92 57.09 11.80 9.25
C ASN A 92 57.15 12.16 10.73
N THR A 93 57.49 13.41 11.04
CA THR A 93 57.39 13.90 12.42
C THR A 93 55.92 13.97 12.88
N LEU A 94 55.68 14.15 14.18
CA LEU A 94 54.32 14.23 14.75
C LEU A 94 53.44 15.27 14.07
N ASP A 95 54.02 16.34 13.54
CA ASP A 95 53.30 17.42 12.86
C ASP A 95 52.79 17.03 11.45
N ALA A 96 53.27 15.91 10.89
CA ALA A 96 52.80 15.39 9.61
C ALA A 96 51.47 14.61 9.72
N PHE A 97 51.08 14.21 10.93
CA PHE A 97 49.84 13.48 11.17
C PHE A 97 48.64 14.42 11.20
N THR A 98 47.60 14.07 10.45
CA THR A 98 46.33 14.82 10.44
C THR A 98 45.59 14.69 11.77
N GLU A 99 44.63 15.59 12.03
CA GLU A 99 43.72 15.46 13.17
C GLU A 99 42.95 14.12 13.11
N ASP A 100 42.54 13.69 11.92
CA ASP A 100 41.89 12.41 11.69
C ASP A 100 42.77 11.21 12.10
N ALA A 101 44.07 11.24 11.78
CA ALA A 101 44.99 10.20 12.23
C ALA A 101 45.07 10.11 13.76
N TRP A 102 45.10 11.26 14.45
CA TRP A 102 45.09 11.29 15.91
C TRP A 102 43.78 10.78 16.50
N ILE A 103 42.64 11.08 15.88
CA ILE A 103 41.32 10.57 16.27
C ILE A 103 41.27 9.04 16.11
N ILE A 104 41.69 8.52 14.96
CA ILE A 104 41.72 7.07 14.69
C ILE A 104 42.64 6.34 15.67
N LEU A 105 43.82 6.89 15.95
CA LEU A 105 44.73 6.32 16.95
C LEU A 105 44.12 6.32 18.36
N ALA A 106 43.47 7.42 18.76
CA ALA A 106 42.79 7.51 20.04
C ALA A 106 41.65 6.47 20.14
N ASN A 107 40.83 6.34 19.11
CA ASN A 107 39.76 5.35 19.02
C ASN A 107 40.32 3.91 19.13
N ALA A 108 41.43 3.62 18.46
CA ALA A 108 42.14 2.34 18.57
C ALA A 108 42.59 2.04 20.00
N ILE A 109 43.21 3.01 20.68
CA ILE A 109 43.64 2.87 22.06
C ILE A 109 42.42 2.62 22.96
N PHE A 110 41.37 3.42 22.86
CA PHE A 110 40.17 3.25 23.68
C PHE A 110 39.52 1.89 23.46
N TRP A 111 39.31 1.49 22.21
CA TRP A 111 38.75 0.19 21.88
C TRP A 111 39.63 -0.97 22.37
N GLY A 112 40.95 -0.85 22.24
CA GLY A 112 41.92 -1.84 22.71
C GLY A 112 41.92 -2.03 24.24
N LEU A 113 41.59 -0.98 25.00
CA LEU A 113 41.50 -1.02 26.46
C LEU A 113 40.17 -1.57 26.98
N THR A 114 39.15 -1.69 26.13
CA THR A 114 37.82 -2.18 26.56
C THR A 114 37.80 -3.70 26.76
N LYS A 115 37.05 -4.13 27.78
CA LYS A 115 36.70 -5.53 28.03
C LYS A 115 35.54 -5.96 27.12
N PRO A 116 35.57 -7.18 26.56
CA PRO A 116 34.54 -7.63 25.63
C PRO A 116 33.21 -7.89 26.35
N LEU A 117 32.12 -7.41 25.76
CA LEU A 117 30.75 -7.87 26.00
C LEU A 117 30.40 -8.93 24.95
N ASN A 118 29.57 -9.88 25.35
CA ASN A 118 28.94 -10.80 24.42
C ASN A 118 27.62 -10.18 23.97
N VAL A 119 27.44 -9.96 22.66
CA VAL A 119 26.25 -9.33 22.07
C VAL A 119 25.77 -10.17 20.90
N TRP A 120 24.47 -10.49 20.86
CA TRP A 120 23.88 -11.25 19.77
C TRP A 120 22.39 -10.93 19.59
N PHE A 121 21.89 -11.16 18.38
CA PHE A 121 20.46 -11.08 18.07
C PHE A 121 19.80 -12.46 18.09
N ASP A 122 18.49 -12.49 18.35
CA ASP A 122 17.66 -13.65 17.99
C ASP A 122 17.62 -13.87 16.48
N ASN A 123 17.49 -12.78 15.72
CA ASN A 123 17.59 -12.75 14.27
C ASN A 123 18.36 -11.50 13.82
N SER A 124 19.47 -11.71 13.10
CA SER A 124 20.28 -10.62 12.53
C SER A 124 19.82 -10.15 11.16
N TYR A 125 18.83 -10.79 10.54
CA TYR A 125 18.33 -10.46 9.19
C TYR A 125 16.90 -9.95 9.28
N LEU A 126 16.73 -8.63 9.24
CA LEU A 126 15.46 -7.97 9.51
C LEU A 126 15.12 -6.94 8.44
N HIS A 127 13.83 -6.66 8.28
CA HIS A 127 13.34 -5.57 7.44
C HIS A 127 13.15 -4.29 8.27
N VAL A 128 13.15 -3.14 7.60
CA VAL A 128 12.76 -1.87 8.22
C VAL A 128 11.35 -1.98 8.81
N GLY A 129 11.17 -1.50 10.04
CA GLY A 129 9.90 -1.59 10.77
C GLY A 129 9.69 -2.88 11.57
N GLU A 130 10.56 -3.89 11.43
CA GLU A 130 10.52 -5.09 12.27
C GLU A 130 11.18 -4.87 13.64
N GLU A 131 10.80 -5.70 14.62
CA GLU A 131 11.39 -5.67 15.95
C GLU A 131 12.68 -6.50 15.99
N ALA A 132 13.78 -5.86 16.41
CA ALA A 132 15.06 -6.50 16.68
C ALA A 132 15.22 -6.73 18.18
N VAL A 133 15.52 -7.98 18.59
CA VAL A 133 15.77 -8.35 19.99
C VAL A 133 17.25 -8.63 20.20
N LEU A 134 17.91 -7.74 20.95
CA LEU A 134 19.34 -7.78 21.25
C LEU A 134 19.59 -8.32 22.65
N HIS A 135 20.46 -9.31 22.75
CA HIS A 135 20.91 -9.88 24.01
C HIS A 135 22.35 -9.50 24.31
N ILE A 136 22.61 -9.20 25.58
CA ILE A 136 23.91 -8.76 26.07
C ILE A 136 24.27 -9.60 27.30
N SER A 137 25.52 -10.06 27.40
CA SER A 137 26.07 -10.69 28.61
C SER A 137 27.51 -10.29 28.87
N LYS A 138 28.01 -10.65 30.07
CA LYS A 138 29.34 -10.27 30.61
C LYS A 138 29.50 -8.77 30.91
N ALA A 139 28.40 -8.03 31.03
CA ALA A 139 28.46 -6.69 31.62
C ALA A 139 28.75 -6.79 33.13
N SER A 140 29.13 -5.66 33.73
CA SER A 140 29.07 -5.55 35.19
C SER A 140 27.61 -5.56 35.64
N ALA A 141 27.33 -6.07 36.85
CA ALA A 141 25.97 -6.09 37.39
C ALA A 141 25.37 -4.68 37.52
N ASP A 142 24.06 -4.55 37.32
CA ASP A 142 23.28 -3.31 37.52
C ASP A 142 23.84 -2.08 36.78
N THR A 143 24.50 -2.29 35.64
CA THR A 143 25.24 -1.26 34.89
C THR A 143 24.46 -0.81 33.67
N MET A 144 24.46 0.50 33.40
CA MET A 144 23.86 1.07 32.19
C MET A 144 24.69 0.74 30.95
N LEU A 145 24.00 0.26 29.93
CA LEU A 145 24.52 -0.14 28.62
C LEU A 145 23.88 0.76 27.57
N TYR A 146 24.69 1.45 26.78
CA TYR A 146 24.27 2.33 25.69
C TYR A 146 24.45 1.58 24.38
N ILE A 147 23.40 1.59 23.56
CA ILE A 147 23.34 0.92 22.27
C ILE A 147 23.38 1.98 21.18
N PHE A 148 24.28 1.80 20.22
CA PHE A 148 24.44 2.66 19.06
C PHE A 148 24.23 1.83 17.78
N LEU A 149 23.66 2.45 16.77
CA LEU A 149 23.52 1.93 15.41
C LEU A 149 24.33 2.81 14.48
N ASP A 150 25.35 2.25 13.84
CA ASP A 150 26.31 2.96 12.98
C ASP A 150 26.86 4.25 13.64
N GLY A 151 27.26 4.14 14.91
CA GLY A 151 27.76 5.25 15.72
C GLY A 151 26.70 6.26 16.21
N SER A 152 25.44 6.15 15.75
CA SER A 152 24.33 6.99 16.22
C SER A 152 23.65 6.36 17.43
N PHE A 153 23.35 7.17 18.45
CA PHE A 153 22.68 6.67 19.65
C PHE A 153 21.29 6.11 19.30
N LEU A 154 21.05 4.85 19.66
CA LEU A 154 19.80 4.15 19.38
C LEU A 154 18.93 4.05 20.64
N THR A 155 19.47 3.44 21.70
CA THR A 155 18.73 3.21 22.96
C THR A 155 19.69 2.85 24.10
N TYR A 156 19.17 2.59 25.29
CA TYR A 156 19.94 2.10 26.43
C TYR A 156 19.16 1.02 27.20
N THR A 157 19.87 0.19 27.95
CA THR A 157 19.30 -0.79 28.88
C THR A 157 20.18 -0.92 30.12
N GLN A 158 19.70 -1.60 31.15
CA GLN A 158 20.48 -1.90 32.35
C GLN A 158 20.69 -3.41 32.46
N SER A 159 21.91 -3.83 32.78
CA SER A 159 22.18 -5.23 33.10
C SER A 159 21.55 -5.65 34.43
N ASP A 160 21.17 -6.92 34.52
CA ASP A 160 20.72 -7.56 35.75
C ASP A 160 21.88 -7.78 36.73
N ASN A 161 21.57 -8.41 37.88
CA ASN A 161 22.56 -8.74 38.90
C ASN A 161 23.55 -9.85 38.50
N GLN A 162 23.38 -10.48 37.33
CA GLN A 162 24.34 -11.39 36.71
C GLN A 162 25.12 -10.75 35.54
N GLY A 163 24.85 -9.49 35.20
CA GLY A 163 25.50 -8.80 34.10
C GLY A 163 24.92 -9.14 32.71
N ASN A 164 23.67 -9.60 32.63
CA ASN A 164 22.95 -9.83 31.38
C ASN A 164 21.90 -8.73 31.14
N ALA A 165 21.59 -8.45 29.88
CA ALA A 165 20.50 -7.57 29.51
C ALA A 165 19.82 -8.05 28.23
N THR A 166 18.58 -7.62 28.02
CA THR A 166 17.87 -7.76 26.75
C THR A 166 17.18 -6.44 26.43
N VAL A 167 17.23 -6.04 25.17
CA VAL A 167 16.60 -4.82 24.69
C VAL A 167 16.00 -5.06 23.33
N SER A 168 14.78 -4.57 23.11
CA SER A 168 14.12 -4.58 21.82
C SER A 168 14.05 -3.18 21.23
N PHE A 169 14.14 -3.07 19.91
CA PHE A 169 13.91 -1.82 19.18
C PHE A 169 13.32 -2.12 17.80
N ILE A 170 12.63 -1.15 17.21
CA ILE A 170 12.16 -1.24 15.83
C ILE A 170 13.29 -0.82 14.90
N VAL A 171 13.59 -1.62 13.87
CA VAL A 171 14.59 -1.28 12.85
C VAL A 171 14.18 0.03 12.19
N PRO A 172 14.98 1.11 12.34
CA PRO A 172 14.62 2.42 11.82
C PRO A 172 14.71 2.46 10.29
N LEU A 173 14.26 3.57 9.69
CA LEU A 173 14.46 3.82 8.27
C LEU A 173 15.94 4.09 7.97
N ILE A 174 16.65 3.03 7.58
CA ILE A 174 18.05 3.04 7.16
C ILE A 174 18.21 2.25 5.87
N SER A 175 19.34 2.44 5.19
CA SER A 175 19.63 1.74 3.94
C SER A 175 19.69 0.22 4.14
N GLY A 176 19.58 -0.52 3.05
CA GLY A 176 19.82 -1.96 3.05
C GLY A 176 21.29 -2.29 3.16
N GLY A 177 21.58 -3.46 3.75
CA GLY A 177 22.93 -3.98 3.88
C GLY A 177 23.34 -4.24 5.31
N GLU A 178 24.64 -4.21 5.55
CA GLU A 178 25.24 -4.48 6.86
C GLU A 178 25.31 -3.18 7.68
N HIS A 179 24.84 -3.28 8.92
CA HIS A 179 24.84 -2.21 9.91
C HIS A 179 25.45 -2.72 11.22
N PHE A 180 26.08 -1.81 11.95
CA PHE A 180 26.77 -2.15 13.20
C PHE A 180 25.99 -1.70 14.41
N ILE A 181 25.81 -2.64 15.34
CA ILE A 181 25.29 -2.37 16.66
C ILE A 181 26.46 -2.40 17.63
N GLU A 182 26.68 -1.27 18.29
CA GLU A 182 27.69 -1.13 19.34
C GLU A 182 26.99 -1.08 20.70
N VAL A 183 27.53 -1.79 21.68
CA VAL A 183 27.08 -1.76 23.07
C VAL A 183 28.25 -1.35 23.95
N VAL A 184 28.09 -0.28 24.72
CA VAL A 184 29.15 0.27 25.58
C VAL A 184 28.61 0.67 26.94
N THR A 185 29.40 0.51 28.00
CA THR A 185 29.06 1.01 29.33
C THR A 185 29.31 2.51 29.46
N ALA A 186 28.67 3.17 30.42
CA ALA A 186 28.83 4.62 30.66
C ALA A 186 30.30 5.06 30.86
N ASP A 187 31.11 4.20 31.47
CA ASP A 187 32.53 4.41 31.73
C ASP A 187 33.43 4.03 30.54
N MET A 188 32.84 3.54 29.44
CA MET A 188 33.52 3.03 28.24
C MET A 188 34.51 1.89 28.52
N ILE A 189 34.38 1.18 29.64
CA ILE A 189 35.28 0.07 30.00
C ILE A 189 34.85 -1.22 29.30
N TYR A 190 33.56 -1.44 29.09
CA TYR A 190 33.03 -2.64 28.44
C TYR A 190 32.46 -2.30 27.07
N TYR A 191 32.73 -3.17 26.10
CA TYR A 191 32.38 -2.96 24.71
C TYR A 191 32.00 -4.27 24.03
N GLY A 192 30.89 -4.30 23.31
CA GLY A 192 30.51 -5.39 22.42
C GLY A 192 29.97 -4.85 21.10
N MET A 193 30.03 -5.68 20.06
CA MET A 193 29.51 -5.35 18.75
C MET A 193 28.86 -6.56 18.10
N ILE A 194 27.86 -6.30 17.26
CA ILE A 194 27.22 -7.31 16.42
C ILE A 194 26.72 -6.65 15.12
N LYS A 195 26.60 -7.45 14.07
CA LYS A 195 26.07 -7.03 12.77
C LYS A 195 24.56 -7.23 12.72
N LEU A 196 23.87 -6.23 12.19
CA LEU A 196 22.46 -6.26 11.79
C LEU A 196 22.41 -6.13 10.27
N PHE A 197 21.71 -7.03 9.60
CA PHE A 197 21.51 -7.01 8.16
C PHE A 197 20.09 -6.54 7.86
N VAL A 198 19.99 -5.36 7.24
CA VAL A 198 18.71 -4.80 6.81
C VAL A 198 18.39 -5.29 5.41
N LEU A 199 17.31 -6.06 5.29
CA LEU A 199 16.88 -6.69 4.05
C LEU A 199 15.84 -5.84 3.32
N PRO A 200 15.84 -5.85 1.96
CA PRO A 200 14.82 -5.18 1.18
C PRO A 200 13.42 -5.70 1.50
N LYS A 201 12.47 -4.78 1.53
CA LYS A 201 11.03 -5.06 1.67
C LYS A 201 10.26 -4.13 0.76
N ILE A 202 9.15 -4.62 0.20
CA ILE A 202 8.13 -3.78 -0.42
C ILE A 202 6.81 -4.05 0.28
N ASP A 203 6.02 -2.99 0.46
CA ASP A 203 4.65 -3.01 0.93
C ASP A 203 3.76 -2.36 -0.15
N ALA A 204 2.51 -2.82 -0.27
CA ALA A 204 1.54 -2.30 -1.24
C ALA A 204 0.20 -1.98 -0.59
N TYR A 205 -0.39 -0.83 -0.94
CA TYR A 205 -1.64 -0.33 -0.39
C TYR A 205 -2.55 0.25 -1.48
N PRO A 206 -3.86 -0.06 -1.48
CA PRO A 206 -4.51 -1.05 -0.62
C PRO A 206 -4.06 -2.49 -0.97
N ALA A 207 -4.11 -3.40 0.01
CA ALA A 207 -3.82 -4.83 -0.21
C ALA A 207 -4.89 -5.54 -1.06
N GLU A 208 -6.07 -4.93 -1.18
CA GLU A 208 -7.17 -5.35 -2.06
C GLU A 208 -7.50 -4.23 -3.04
N THR A 209 -7.53 -4.52 -4.34
CA THR A 209 -7.72 -3.50 -5.39
C THR A 209 -8.44 -4.04 -6.61
N THR A 210 -8.77 -3.19 -7.58
CA THR A 210 -9.40 -3.58 -8.84
C THR A 210 -8.40 -3.63 -9.99
N SER A 211 -8.72 -4.40 -11.03
CA SER A 211 -7.99 -4.42 -12.30
C SER A 211 -8.90 -4.00 -13.46
N PRO A 212 -8.50 -3.01 -14.28
CA PRO A 212 -7.34 -2.13 -14.09
C PRO A 212 -7.50 -1.24 -12.83
N GLY A 213 -6.39 -0.82 -12.23
CA GLY A 213 -6.41 -0.02 -11.01
C GLY A 213 -5.05 0.56 -10.67
N GLN A 214 -4.90 1.09 -9.46
CA GLN A 214 -3.66 1.65 -8.95
C GLN A 214 -3.37 1.09 -7.56
N ILE A 215 -2.09 0.86 -7.28
CA ILE A 215 -1.58 0.58 -5.95
C ILE A 215 -0.49 1.58 -5.61
N HIS A 216 -0.43 1.95 -4.35
CA HIS A 216 0.66 2.70 -3.78
C HIS A 216 1.67 1.71 -3.20
N VAL A 217 2.94 1.86 -3.53
CA VAL A 217 4.01 1.00 -3.01
C VAL A 217 5.02 1.80 -2.24
N ILE A 218 5.56 1.17 -1.19
CA ILE A 218 6.66 1.69 -0.40
C ILE A 218 7.68 0.57 -0.32
N ALA A 219 8.92 0.84 -0.77
CA ALA A 219 10.03 -0.08 -0.58
C ALA A 219 11.06 0.52 0.36
N THR A 220 11.66 -0.32 1.20
CA THR A 220 12.64 0.04 2.23
C THR A 220 13.74 -1.01 2.30
N GLY A 221 14.89 -0.68 2.90
CA GLY A 221 15.99 -1.63 3.09
C GLY A 221 16.72 -1.98 1.79
N LEU A 222 16.69 -1.11 0.78
CA LEU A 222 17.53 -1.19 -0.41
C LEU A 222 18.86 -0.43 -0.17
N PRO A 223 20.00 -0.84 -0.76
CA PRO A 223 21.17 0.02 -0.83
C PRO A 223 20.85 1.45 -1.33
N PRO A 224 21.61 2.47 -0.87
CA PRO A 224 21.37 3.87 -1.27
C PRO A 224 21.39 4.03 -2.79
N TYR A 225 20.39 4.73 -3.33
CA TYR A 225 20.27 5.00 -4.78
C TYR A 225 20.15 3.77 -5.68
N GLN A 226 19.90 2.58 -5.13
CA GLN A 226 19.65 1.38 -5.92
C GLN A 226 18.34 1.52 -6.70
N SER A 227 18.38 1.17 -7.99
CA SER A 227 17.17 0.99 -8.80
C SER A 227 16.64 -0.43 -8.66
N ALA A 228 15.32 -0.58 -8.51
CA ALA A 228 14.65 -1.86 -8.43
C ALA A 228 13.48 -1.91 -9.42
N TYR A 229 13.29 -3.08 -10.03
CA TYR A 229 12.13 -3.37 -10.85
C TYR A 229 10.97 -3.89 -10.00
N ILE A 230 9.76 -3.55 -10.39
CA ILE A 230 8.53 -4.02 -9.74
C ILE A 230 7.72 -4.81 -10.76
N TYR A 231 7.33 -6.01 -10.38
CA TYR A 231 6.59 -6.95 -11.21
C TYR A 231 5.26 -7.36 -10.56
N ILE A 232 4.28 -7.77 -11.36
CA ILE A 232 3.11 -8.56 -10.94
C ILE A 232 3.08 -9.87 -11.72
N ASP A 233 3.11 -11.02 -11.04
CA ASP A 233 3.15 -12.35 -11.65
C ASP A 233 4.18 -12.49 -12.80
N ALA A 234 5.37 -11.93 -12.61
CA ALA A 234 6.45 -11.83 -13.62
C ALA A 234 6.19 -10.88 -14.82
N ASN A 235 5.14 -10.06 -14.79
CA ASN A 235 4.95 -8.95 -15.73
C ASN A 235 5.53 -7.65 -15.17
N TYR A 236 6.40 -6.99 -15.94
CA TYR A 236 7.03 -5.73 -15.53
C TYR A 236 5.98 -4.62 -15.38
N LEU A 237 6.03 -3.91 -14.25
CA LEU A 237 5.17 -2.75 -13.97
C LEU A 237 5.94 -1.43 -14.06
N SER A 238 7.02 -1.31 -13.29
CA SER A 238 7.75 -0.05 -13.12
C SER A 238 9.19 -0.28 -12.64
N MET A 239 10.01 0.75 -12.75
CA MET A 239 11.35 0.84 -12.18
C MET A 239 11.42 2.09 -11.32
N LEU A 240 11.78 1.94 -10.05
CA LEU A 240 11.92 3.04 -9.10
C LEU A 240 13.32 2.99 -8.47
N MET A 241 13.81 4.15 -8.04
CA MET A 241 15.14 4.32 -7.45
C MET A 241 15.00 4.75 -6.00
N ALA A 242 15.72 4.06 -5.11
CA ALA A 242 15.78 4.39 -3.70
C ALA A 242 16.45 5.76 -3.48
N ASN A 243 16.12 6.42 -2.37
CA ASN A 243 16.83 7.59 -1.88
C ASN A 243 18.10 7.20 -1.11
N SER A 244 18.75 8.18 -0.46
CA SER A 244 19.95 7.94 0.36
C SER A 244 19.70 7.02 1.56
N SER A 245 18.47 6.96 2.07
CA SER A 245 18.05 6.06 3.15
C SER A 245 17.62 4.68 2.66
N GLY A 246 17.75 4.38 1.37
CA GLY A 246 17.41 3.07 0.84
C GLY A 246 15.91 2.81 0.68
N ALA A 247 15.11 3.87 0.53
CA ALA A 247 13.66 3.77 0.37
C ALA A 247 13.13 4.53 -0.85
N PHE A 248 12.00 4.07 -1.39
CA PHE A 248 11.21 4.81 -2.35
C PHE A 248 9.72 4.61 -2.10
N GLU A 249 8.93 5.53 -2.66
CA GLU A 249 7.48 5.52 -2.61
C GLU A 249 6.95 5.86 -4.01
N GLY A 250 5.87 5.23 -4.43
CA GLY A 250 5.29 5.50 -5.75
C GLY A 250 3.92 4.87 -5.99
N VAL A 251 3.21 5.43 -6.96
CA VAL A 251 1.93 4.88 -7.44
C VAL A 251 2.19 4.07 -8.71
N ILE A 252 1.71 2.83 -8.73
CA ILE A 252 1.84 1.90 -9.85
C ILE A 252 0.47 1.59 -10.42
N ASN A 253 0.35 1.69 -11.74
CA ASN A 253 -0.83 1.26 -12.46
C ASN A 253 -0.81 -0.26 -12.62
N LEU A 254 -1.87 -0.93 -12.19
CA LEU A 254 -2.06 -2.35 -12.41
C LEU A 254 -2.63 -2.60 -13.82
N PRO A 255 -2.00 -3.49 -14.61
CA PRO A 255 -2.52 -3.90 -15.90
C PRO A 255 -3.78 -4.74 -15.72
N MET A 256 -4.41 -5.07 -16.84
CA MET A 256 -5.60 -5.91 -16.86
C MET A 256 -5.23 -7.36 -16.52
N VAL A 257 -5.44 -7.73 -15.25
CA VAL A 257 -5.33 -9.10 -14.73
C VAL A 257 -6.71 -9.67 -14.35
N VAL A 258 -6.78 -11.00 -14.23
CA VAL A 258 -7.96 -11.74 -13.74
C VAL A 258 -8.19 -11.47 -12.26
N SER A 259 -9.36 -11.83 -11.72
CA SER A 259 -9.55 -11.78 -10.26
C SER A 259 -8.78 -12.90 -9.57
N GLY A 260 -8.12 -12.57 -8.47
CA GLY A 260 -7.37 -13.56 -7.69
C GLY A 260 -6.27 -12.93 -6.84
N ILE A 261 -5.50 -13.82 -6.22
CA ILE A 261 -4.27 -13.43 -5.52
C ILE A 261 -3.17 -13.30 -6.57
N HIS A 262 -2.49 -12.16 -6.56
CA HIS A 262 -1.38 -11.83 -7.43
C HIS A 262 -0.16 -11.47 -6.60
N THR A 263 1.03 -11.84 -7.08
CA THR A 263 2.27 -11.58 -6.36
C THR A 263 2.97 -10.36 -6.94
N ILE A 264 3.20 -9.35 -6.09
CA ILE A 264 4.07 -8.22 -6.39
C ILE A 264 5.50 -8.59 -5.98
N SER A 265 6.45 -8.44 -6.90
CA SER A 265 7.86 -8.75 -6.67
C SER A 265 8.74 -7.52 -6.86
N LEU A 266 9.63 -7.28 -5.89
CA LEU A 266 10.73 -6.33 -5.97
C LEU A 266 11.97 -7.07 -6.46
N VAL A 267 12.54 -6.64 -7.58
CA VAL A 267 13.63 -7.34 -8.28
C VAL A 267 14.82 -6.42 -8.48
N ASP A 268 16.01 -6.91 -8.17
CA ASP A 268 17.26 -6.19 -8.36
C ASP A 268 17.55 -5.96 -9.85
N THR A 269 17.89 -4.72 -10.22
CA THR A 269 18.09 -4.34 -11.63
C THR A 269 19.39 -4.89 -12.22
N PHE A 270 20.39 -5.20 -11.38
CA PHE A 270 21.70 -5.66 -11.83
C PHE A 270 21.77 -7.18 -11.95
N SER A 271 21.39 -7.91 -10.89
CA SER A 271 21.44 -9.37 -10.81
C SER A 271 20.18 -10.06 -11.36
N GLY A 272 19.06 -9.34 -11.45
CA GLY A 272 17.76 -9.92 -11.80
C GLY A 272 17.15 -10.80 -10.71
N THR A 273 17.73 -10.83 -9.51
CA THR A 273 17.23 -11.63 -8.40
C THR A 273 16.03 -10.97 -7.73
N THR A 274 15.05 -11.79 -7.30
CA THR A 274 13.92 -11.29 -6.51
C THR A 274 14.40 -11.00 -5.10
N LEU A 275 14.27 -9.75 -4.68
CA LEU A 275 14.67 -9.25 -3.36
C LEU A 275 13.58 -9.48 -2.32
N TYR A 276 12.32 -9.28 -2.71
CA TYR A 276 11.15 -9.47 -1.84
C TYR A 276 9.88 -9.70 -2.67
N SER A 277 8.90 -10.40 -2.12
CA SER A 277 7.58 -10.59 -2.73
C SER A 277 6.47 -10.48 -1.69
N LEU A 278 5.32 -9.95 -2.11
CA LEU A 278 4.09 -9.92 -1.31
C LEU A 278 2.90 -10.24 -2.19
N ASP A 279 1.83 -10.74 -1.58
CA ASP A 279 0.58 -11.05 -2.26
C ASP A 279 -0.46 -9.93 -2.07
N ILE A 280 -1.15 -9.58 -3.16
CA ILE A 280 -2.31 -8.67 -3.16
C ILE A 280 -3.53 -9.40 -3.73
N LEU A 281 -4.72 -8.99 -3.30
CA LEU A 281 -5.97 -9.47 -3.87
C LEU A 281 -6.47 -8.49 -4.93
N VAL A 282 -6.69 -8.97 -6.15
CA VAL A 282 -7.16 -8.15 -7.26
C VAL A 282 -8.55 -8.62 -7.70
N TYR A 283 -9.46 -7.67 -7.91
CA TYR A 283 -10.79 -7.87 -8.47
C TYR A 283 -10.85 -7.31 -9.89
N SER A 284 -10.91 -8.19 -10.88
CA SER A 284 -11.09 -7.81 -12.27
C SER A 284 -12.49 -7.27 -12.51
N VAL A 285 -12.58 -6.08 -13.12
CA VAL A 285 -13.88 -5.54 -13.55
C VAL A 285 -14.56 -6.43 -14.63
N PHE A 286 -13.81 -7.36 -15.23
CA PHE A 286 -14.27 -8.30 -16.25
C PHE A 286 -15.00 -9.52 -15.68
N ASP A 287 -14.99 -9.77 -14.37
CA ASP A 287 -15.85 -10.82 -13.79
C ASP A 287 -17.35 -10.53 -13.97
N ASN A 288 -17.71 -9.27 -14.25
CA ASN A 288 -19.08 -8.93 -14.64
C ASN A 288 -19.43 -9.40 -16.07
N LEU A 289 -18.44 -9.66 -16.93
CA LEU A 289 -18.66 -10.18 -18.28
C LEU A 289 -18.99 -11.67 -18.28
N THR A 290 -18.44 -12.48 -17.36
CA THR A 290 -18.85 -13.89 -17.20
C THR A 290 -20.32 -13.97 -16.76
N THR A 291 -20.77 -13.07 -15.88
CA THR A 291 -22.19 -12.96 -15.52
C THR A 291 -23.06 -12.56 -16.73
N SER A 292 -22.55 -11.69 -17.59
CA SER A 292 -23.24 -11.27 -18.82
C SER A 292 -23.27 -12.39 -19.87
N ALA A 293 -22.22 -13.20 -19.97
CA ALA A 293 -22.19 -14.39 -20.81
C ALA A 293 -23.27 -15.42 -20.40
N ILE A 294 -23.42 -15.67 -19.10
CA ILE A 294 -24.50 -16.53 -18.57
C ILE A 294 -25.89 -15.98 -18.93
N LYS A 295 -26.07 -14.65 -18.95
CA LYS A 295 -27.34 -14.03 -19.39
C LYS A 295 -27.56 -14.20 -20.89
N ILE A 296 -26.51 -14.14 -21.71
CA ILE A 296 -26.58 -14.39 -23.15
C ILE A 296 -26.98 -15.84 -23.43
N ASP A 297 -26.39 -16.81 -22.73
CA ASP A 297 -26.76 -18.22 -22.89
C ASP A 297 -28.24 -18.45 -22.55
N LYS A 298 -28.73 -17.87 -21.45
CA LYS A 298 -30.16 -17.92 -21.11
C LYS A 298 -31.06 -17.26 -22.15
N LEU A 299 -30.58 -16.21 -22.84
CA LEU A 299 -31.32 -15.58 -23.94
C LEU A 299 -31.33 -16.48 -25.18
N LEU A 300 -30.21 -17.14 -25.48
CA LEU A 300 -30.11 -18.13 -26.57
C LEU A 300 -31.05 -19.32 -26.33
N ASP A 301 -31.11 -19.85 -25.11
CA ASP A 301 -32.04 -20.92 -24.74
C ASP A 301 -33.50 -20.50 -24.97
N LYS A 302 -33.86 -19.29 -24.52
CA LYS A 302 -35.21 -18.73 -24.76
C LYS A 302 -35.52 -18.56 -26.24
N LEU A 303 -34.56 -18.06 -27.03
CA LEU A 303 -34.69 -17.93 -28.49
C LEU A 303 -34.90 -19.30 -29.15
N SER A 304 -34.23 -20.35 -28.68
CA SER A 304 -34.44 -21.73 -29.14
C SER A 304 -35.87 -22.19 -28.87
N CYS A 305 -36.40 -22.00 -27.65
CA CYS A 305 -37.77 -22.37 -27.32
C CYS A 305 -38.82 -21.60 -28.14
N ILE A 306 -38.58 -20.31 -28.41
CA ILE A 306 -39.45 -19.51 -29.29
C ILE A 306 -39.42 -20.08 -30.72
N ASN A 307 -38.24 -20.45 -31.22
CA ASN A 307 -38.11 -21.05 -32.55
C ASN A 307 -38.88 -22.37 -32.65
N GLU A 308 -38.78 -23.25 -31.65
CA GLU A 308 -39.58 -24.49 -31.59
C GLU A 308 -41.09 -24.20 -31.59
N SER A 309 -41.53 -23.18 -30.85
CA SER A 309 -42.94 -22.77 -30.81
C SER A 309 -43.43 -22.23 -32.15
N LEU A 310 -42.59 -21.47 -32.87
CA LEU A 310 -42.90 -20.97 -34.22
C LEU A 310 -43.01 -22.11 -35.24
N VAL A 311 -42.12 -23.10 -35.17
CA VAL A 311 -42.20 -24.31 -35.99
C VAL A 311 -43.52 -25.07 -35.71
N GLY A 312 -43.92 -25.16 -34.44
CA GLY A 312 -45.21 -25.73 -34.06
C GLY A 312 -46.40 -24.94 -34.63
N LEU A 313 -46.33 -23.61 -34.64
CA LEU A 313 -47.37 -22.75 -35.22
C LEU A 313 -47.46 -22.93 -36.74
N ASP A 314 -46.32 -23.01 -37.43
CA ASP A 314 -46.26 -23.25 -38.88
C ASP A 314 -46.97 -24.56 -39.25
N SER A 315 -46.69 -25.64 -38.51
CA SER A 315 -47.40 -26.92 -38.66
C SER A 315 -48.91 -26.81 -38.44
N ASN A 316 -49.34 -26.04 -37.42
CA ASN A 316 -50.77 -25.80 -37.20
C ASN A 316 -51.41 -25.01 -38.36
N ILE A 317 -50.69 -24.03 -38.93
CA ILE A 317 -51.15 -23.27 -40.09
C ILE A 317 -51.28 -24.20 -41.32
N GLU A 318 -50.34 -25.12 -41.54
CA GLU A 318 -50.45 -26.12 -42.60
C GLU A 318 -51.71 -26.98 -42.44
N HIS A 319 -52.01 -27.42 -41.22
CA HIS A 319 -53.26 -28.15 -40.93
C HIS A 319 -54.51 -27.33 -41.24
N ILE A 320 -54.53 -26.06 -40.85
CA ILE A 320 -55.66 -25.15 -41.16
C ILE A 320 -55.82 -24.97 -42.68
N ILE A 321 -54.73 -24.83 -43.44
CA ILE A 321 -54.79 -24.74 -44.90
C ILE A 321 -55.43 -26.00 -45.49
N VAL A 322 -55.05 -27.18 -45.01
CA VAL A 322 -55.65 -28.46 -45.43
C VAL A 322 -57.15 -28.49 -45.11
N ASP A 323 -57.54 -28.12 -43.89
CA ASP A 323 -58.95 -28.08 -43.49
C ASP A 323 -59.77 -27.09 -44.35
N LEU A 324 -59.20 -25.92 -44.66
CA LEU A 324 -59.82 -24.94 -45.54
C LEU A 324 -59.97 -25.44 -46.97
N GLN A 325 -59.02 -26.21 -47.50
CA GLN A 325 -59.16 -26.87 -48.80
C GLN A 325 -60.32 -27.86 -48.81
N VAL A 326 -60.48 -28.65 -47.73
CA VAL A 326 -61.61 -29.57 -47.57
C VAL A 326 -62.93 -28.79 -47.52
N VAL A 327 -62.99 -27.70 -46.77
CA VAL A 327 -64.18 -26.82 -46.73
C VAL A 327 -64.49 -26.24 -48.10
N SER A 328 -63.49 -25.75 -48.84
CA SER A 328 -63.66 -25.24 -50.21
C SER A 328 -64.27 -26.30 -51.13
N GLY A 329 -63.74 -27.53 -51.13
CA GLY A 329 -64.30 -28.62 -51.95
C GLY A 329 -65.75 -28.99 -51.56
N ARG A 330 -66.10 -28.88 -50.27
CA ARG A 330 -67.49 -29.04 -49.82
C ARG A 330 -68.38 -27.88 -50.28
N ILE A 331 -67.88 -26.64 -50.29
CA ILE A 331 -68.60 -25.46 -50.81
C ILE A 331 -68.86 -25.62 -52.30
N GLU A 332 -67.86 -26.04 -53.09
CA GLU A 332 -68.03 -26.33 -54.52
C GLU A 332 -69.14 -27.38 -54.76
N SER A 333 -69.17 -28.44 -53.93
CA SER A 333 -70.25 -29.45 -53.99
C SER A 333 -71.62 -28.85 -53.64
N VAL A 334 -71.68 -27.91 -52.70
CA VAL A 334 -72.91 -27.19 -52.33
C VAL A 334 -73.34 -26.24 -53.44
N GLU A 335 -72.42 -25.54 -54.10
CA GLU A 335 -72.69 -24.71 -55.28
C GLU A 335 -73.27 -25.54 -56.43
N GLU A 336 -72.75 -26.75 -56.67
CA GLU A 336 -73.31 -27.70 -57.65
C GLU A 336 -74.75 -28.11 -57.29
N LEU A 337 -75.01 -28.41 -56.02
CA LEU A 337 -76.37 -28.68 -55.53
C LEU A 337 -77.29 -27.46 -55.67
N LEU A 338 -76.81 -26.26 -55.36
CA LEU A 338 -77.55 -25.00 -55.52
C LEU A 338 -77.86 -24.69 -56.99
N SER A 339 -76.92 -24.93 -57.90
CA SER A 339 -77.13 -24.81 -59.34
C SER A 339 -78.29 -25.69 -59.84
N ASN A 340 -78.43 -26.90 -59.27
CA ASN A 340 -79.56 -27.78 -59.53
C ASN A 340 -80.90 -27.29 -58.91
N ILE A 341 -80.84 -26.41 -57.90
CA ILE A 341 -81.99 -25.75 -57.27
C ILE A 341 -82.38 -24.44 -57.99
N VAL A 342 -81.52 -23.88 -58.86
CA VAL A 342 -81.89 -22.70 -59.66
C VAL A 342 -83.04 -23.07 -60.59
N GLY A 343 -84.23 -22.62 -60.22
CA GLY A 343 -85.45 -22.84 -60.99
C GLY A 343 -85.97 -21.56 -61.61
N THR A 344 -86.60 -21.68 -62.77
CA THR A 344 -87.39 -20.60 -63.35
C THR A 344 -88.78 -20.60 -62.72
N LEU A 345 -89.30 -19.41 -62.44
CA LEU A 345 -90.65 -19.22 -61.92
C LEU A 345 -91.65 -19.70 -62.98
N GLU A 346 -92.38 -20.79 -62.69
CA GLU A 346 -93.29 -21.41 -63.66
C GLU A 346 -94.64 -20.71 -63.66
N THR A 347 -95.19 -20.41 -62.47
CA THR A 347 -96.45 -19.66 -62.31
C THR A 347 -96.51 -18.92 -60.96
N MET A 348 -97.39 -17.94 -60.85
CA MET A 348 -97.78 -17.31 -59.59
C MET A 348 -99.29 -17.40 -59.41
N SER A 349 -99.75 -17.75 -58.20
CA SER A 349 -101.18 -17.77 -57.88
C SER A 349 -101.42 -17.20 -56.48
N SER A 350 -102.21 -16.12 -56.42
CA SER A 350 -102.55 -15.31 -55.24
C SER A 350 -101.33 -14.84 -54.45
N ASP A 351 -100.85 -15.66 -53.51
CA ASP A 351 -99.85 -15.25 -52.52
C ASP A 351 -98.61 -16.17 -52.53
N THR A 352 -98.53 -17.13 -53.45
CA THR A 352 -97.47 -18.16 -53.50
C THR A 352 -96.84 -18.26 -54.90
N ALA A 353 -95.52 -18.16 -54.98
CA ALA A 353 -94.68 -18.41 -56.14
C ALA A 353 -94.30 -19.90 -56.24
N TYR A 354 -94.44 -20.48 -57.44
CA TYR A 354 -94.08 -21.87 -57.76
C TYR A 354 -92.85 -21.87 -58.66
N ILE A 355 -91.71 -22.30 -58.13
CA ILE A 355 -90.40 -22.28 -58.79
C ILE A 355 -90.04 -23.71 -59.20
N LYS A 356 -89.78 -23.92 -60.50
CA LYS A 356 -89.44 -25.25 -61.03
C LYS A 356 -87.94 -25.38 -61.18
N THR A 357 -87.34 -26.27 -60.40
CA THR A 357 -85.91 -26.55 -60.35
C THR A 357 -85.56 -27.82 -61.12
N GLY A 358 -84.28 -28.09 -61.33
CA GLY A 358 -83.82 -29.31 -62.00
C GLY A 358 -84.16 -30.61 -61.26
N ILE A 359 -84.54 -30.53 -59.98
CA ILE A 359 -84.85 -31.68 -59.11
C ILE A 359 -86.33 -31.76 -58.67
N GLY A 360 -87.16 -30.76 -58.97
CA GLY A 360 -88.57 -30.71 -58.55
C GLY A 360 -89.15 -29.29 -58.44
N THR A 361 -90.38 -29.15 -57.92
CA THR A 361 -91.09 -27.85 -57.78
C THR A 361 -91.11 -27.36 -56.33
N ILE A 362 -90.70 -26.11 -56.09
CA ILE A 362 -90.66 -25.43 -54.78
C ILE A 362 -91.78 -24.38 -54.70
N THR A 363 -92.40 -24.18 -53.53
CA THR A 363 -93.47 -23.20 -53.27
C THR A 363 -93.09 -22.20 -52.18
N MET A 364 -93.23 -20.89 -52.39
CA MET A 364 -92.94 -19.85 -51.37
C MET A 364 -93.87 -18.63 -51.45
N LYS A 365 -94.17 -17.96 -50.33
CA LYS A 365 -94.99 -16.72 -50.28
C LYS A 365 -94.15 -15.43 -50.41
N ILE A 366 -94.74 -14.34 -50.95
CA ILE A 366 -94.05 -13.13 -51.47
C ILE A 366 -94.17 -11.85 -50.60
N ASP A 367 -94.65 -11.91 -49.36
CA ASP A 367 -95.04 -10.70 -48.60
C ASP A 367 -93.92 -9.99 -47.80
N GLU A 368 -92.65 -10.04 -48.21
CA GLU A 368 -91.55 -9.46 -47.42
C GLU A 368 -90.54 -8.72 -48.29
N LEU A 369 -90.31 -7.41 -48.02
CA LEU A 369 -89.00 -6.70 -48.08
C LEU A 369 -89.14 -5.17 -48.24
N ASN A 370 -89.61 -4.48 -47.20
CA ASN A 370 -89.18 -3.10 -46.93
C ASN A 370 -89.24 -2.85 -45.41
N ALA A 371 -88.10 -2.54 -44.80
CA ALA A 371 -87.94 -2.30 -43.37
C ALA A 371 -87.35 -0.91 -43.12
N THR A 372 -87.98 -0.09 -42.28
CA THR A 372 -87.49 1.22 -41.85
C THR A 372 -87.27 1.22 -40.33
N LEU A 373 -86.12 1.70 -39.86
CA LEU A 373 -85.81 1.78 -38.43
C LEU A 373 -86.70 2.80 -37.73
N VAL A 374 -87.38 2.39 -36.65
CA VAL A 374 -88.35 3.22 -35.92
C VAL A 374 -87.98 3.44 -34.46
N GLY A 375 -87.09 2.63 -33.88
CA GLY A 375 -86.69 2.81 -32.49
C GLY A 375 -85.60 1.83 -32.04
N VAL A 376 -85.19 1.94 -30.80
CA VAL A 376 -84.30 0.99 -30.11
C VAL A 376 -84.98 0.60 -28.81
N ILE A 377 -85.04 -0.70 -28.50
CA ILE A 377 -85.66 -1.24 -27.29
C ILE A 377 -84.66 -2.10 -26.51
N ILE A 378 -84.83 -2.13 -25.20
CA ILE A 378 -83.99 -2.90 -24.27
C ILE A 378 -84.89 -3.96 -23.64
N SER A 379 -84.52 -5.24 -23.74
CA SER A 379 -85.30 -6.34 -23.15
C SER A 379 -85.19 -6.36 -21.62
N GLU A 380 -86.09 -7.09 -20.96
CA GLU A 380 -86.03 -7.36 -19.52
C GLU A 380 -84.74 -8.10 -19.09
N THR A 381 -84.01 -8.68 -20.04
CA THR A 381 -82.70 -9.31 -19.84
C THR A 381 -81.52 -8.38 -20.17
N GLY A 382 -81.78 -7.09 -20.44
CA GLY A 382 -80.75 -6.06 -20.71
C GLY A 382 -80.21 -6.00 -22.14
N LYS A 383 -80.74 -6.81 -23.08
CA LYS A 383 -80.23 -6.84 -24.47
C LYS A 383 -80.83 -5.72 -25.30
N VAL A 384 -79.98 -5.04 -26.08
CA VAL A 384 -80.37 -3.90 -26.92
C VAL A 384 -80.72 -4.37 -28.33
N TYR A 385 -81.90 -3.98 -28.81
CA TYR A 385 -82.41 -4.33 -30.13
C TYR A 385 -82.83 -3.07 -30.90
N ALA A 386 -82.46 -2.99 -32.17
CA ALA A 386 -83.04 -2.05 -33.12
C ALA A 386 -84.44 -2.52 -33.54
N LEU A 387 -85.43 -1.65 -33.44
CA LEU A 387 -86.82 -1.90 -33.77
C LEU A 387 -87.11 -1.39 -35.20
N LEU A 388 -87.28 -2.30 -36.14
CA LEU A 388 -87.52 -2.05 -37.55
C LEU A 388 -89.03 -2.22 -37.83
N ASN A 389 -89.70 -1.23 -38.43
CA ASN A 389 -91.03 -1.45 -39.00
C ASN A 389 -90.84 -2.05 -40.37
N THR A 390 -91.49 -3.16 -40.63
CA THR A 390 -91.68 -3.67 -41.97
C THR A 390 -93.14 -3.60 -42.36
N SER A 391 -93.44 -3.85 -43.63
CA SER A 391 -94.80 -3.93 -44.14
C SER A 391 -95.67 -5.02 -43.47
N ILE A 392 -95.09 -5.97 -42.73
CA ILE A 392 -95.81 -7.05 -42.02
C ILE A 392 -95.78 -6.91 -40.49
N GLY A 393 -95.20 -5.83 -39.96
CA GLY A 393 -95.14 -5.57 -38.54
C GLY A 393 -93.74 -5.20 -38.07
N THR A 394 -93.53 -5.23 -36.76
CA THR A 394 -92.29 -4.75 -36.16
C THR A 394 -91.30 -5.91 -35.96
N ILE A 395 -90.08 -5.79 -36.50
CA ILE A 395 -88.99 -6.76 -36.39
C ILE A 395 -87.88 -6.17 -35.50
N THR A 396 -87.35 -6.95 -34.57
CA THR A 396 -86.19 -6.58 -33.73
C THR A 396 -84.88 -7.13 -34.30
N ALA A 397 -83.95 -6.27 -34.69
CA ALA A 397 -82.59 -6.65 -35.08
C ALA A 397 -81.64 -6.48 -33.87
N LYS A 398 -80.81 -7.49 -33.63
CA LYS A 398 -79.96 -7.58 -32.44
C LYS A 398 -78.71 -6.69 -32.60
N LEU A 399 -78.38 -5.88 -31.59
CA LEU A 399 -77.27 -4.91 -31.63
C LEU A 399 -76.00 -5.42 -30.91
N ASP A 400 -75.80 -6.75 -30.86
CA ASP A 400 -74.79 -7.42 -30.01
C ASP A 400 -73.36 -6.88 -30.17
N ASP A 401 -72.98 -6.42 -31.35
CA ASP A 401 -71.63 -5.94 -31.64
C ASP A 401 -71.23 -4.70 -30.81
N LEU A 402 -72.20 -3.94 -30.28
CA LEU A 402 -71.95 -2.82 -29.36
C LEU A 402 -71.72 -3.27 -27.91
N GLU A 403 -72.25 -4.43 -27.50
CA GLU A 403 -72.02 -5.03 -26.19
C GLU A 403 -70.59 -5.58 -26.10
N ASP A 404 -70.11 -6.25 -27.15
CA ASP A 404 -68.74 -6.77 -27.28
C ASP A 404 -67.68 -5.65 -27.26
N LEU A 405 -67.97 -4.49 -27.89
CA LEU A 405 -67.10 -3.31 -27.82
C LEU A 405 -67.02 -2.76 -26.38
N GLY A 406 -68.13 -2.75 -25.65
CA GLY A 406 -68.18 -2.34 -24.24
C GLY A 406 -67.37 -3.26 -23.33
N LEU A 407 -67.45 -4.58 -23.54
CA LEU A 407 -66.68 -5.60 -22.83
C LEU A 407 -65.17 -5.44 -23.11
N THR A 408 -64.79 -5.28 -24.37
CA THR A 408 -63.38 -5.09 -24.78
C THR A 408 -62.77 -3.84 -24.16
N LEU A 409 -63.54 -2.74 -24.07
CA LEU A 409 -63.10 -1.50 -23.43
C LEU A 409 -62.94 -1.67 -21.90
N SER A 410 -63.83 -2.43 -21.28
CA SER A 410 -63.76 -2.76 -19.84
C SER A 410 -62.51 -3.59 -19.50
N ASP A 411 -62.20 -4.61 -20.30
CA ASP A 411 -61.03 -5.46 -20.11
C ASP A 411 -59.71 -4.68 -20.30
N SER A 412 -59.68 -3.80 -21.32
CA SER A 412 -58.55 -2.91 -21.56
C SER A 412 -58.32 -1.94 -20.40
N MET A 413 -59.40 -1.40 -19.82
CA MET A 413 -59.35 -0.47 -18.69
C MET A 413 -58.95 -1.17 -17.38
N THR A 414 -59.36 -2.43 -17.19
CA THR A 414 -58.89 -3.28 -16.08
C THR A 414 -57.39 -3.53 -16.17
N THR A 415 -56.90 -3.88 -17.36
CA THR A 415 -55.46 -4.09 -17.61
C THR A 415 -54.64 -2.81 -17.35
N ALA A 416 -55.18 -1.64 -17.73
CA ALA A 416 -54.54 -0.35 -17.45
C ALA A 416 -54.49 -0.05 -15.95
N LEU A 417 -55.57 -0.32 -15.21
CA LEU A 417 -55.62 -0.17 -13.74
C LEU A 417 -54.61 -1.07 -13.04
N ASP A 418 -54.49 -2.33 -13.45
CA ASP A 418 -53.52 -3.27 -12.89
C ASP A 418 -52.08 -2.78 -13.14
N SER A 419 -51.81 -2.28 -14.34
CA SER A 419 -50.51 -1.71 -14.70
C SER A 419 -50.15 -0.49 -13.85
N ILE A 420 -51.14 0.36 -13.53
CA ILE A 420 -50.97 1.51 -12.61
C ILE A 420 -50.68 1.02 -11.19
N GLY A 421 -51.38 -0.02 -10.70
CA GLY A 421 -51.11 -0.62 -9.39
C GLY A 421 -49.70 -1.20 -9.25
N VAL A 422 -49.19 -1.83 -10.31
CA VAL A 422 -47.79 -2.31 -10.37
C VAL A 422 -46.80 -1.14 -10.33
N LEU A 423 -47.09 -0.04 -11.01
CA LEU A 423 -46.26 1.18 -10.97
C LEU A 423 -46.23 1.79 -9.57
N ASP A 424 -47.38 1.90 -8.91
CA ASP A 424 -47.48 2.41 -7.53
C ASP A 424 -46.62 1.57 -6.57
N THR A 425 -46.72 0.25 -6.68
CA THR A 425 -45.91 -0.69 -5.89
C THR A 425 -44.40 -0.48 -6.12
N LYS A 426 -43.99 -0.27 -7.38
CA LYS A 426 -42.58 0.00 -7.73
C LYS A 426 -42.10 1.35 -7.20
N ILE A 427 -42.94 2.38 -7.24
CA ILE A 427 -42.64 3.71 -6.70
C ILE A 427 -42.43 3.62 -5.20
N ASN A 428 -43.33 2.93 -4.47
CA ASN A 428 -43.20 2.74 -3.03
C ASN A 428 -41.91 1.97 -2.66
N ALA A 429 -41.55 0.94 -3.44
CA ALA A 429 -40.29 0.22 -3.24
C ALA A 429 -39.05 1.09 -3.52
N LEU A 430 -39.10 1.99 -4.51
CA LEU A 430 -38.02 2.94 -4.78
C LEU A 430 -37.88 3.98 -3.67
N SER A 431 -38.99 4.54 -3.18
CA SER A 431 -39.00 5.46 -2.05
C SER A 431 -38.38 4.82 -0.81
N SER A 432 -38.77 3.59 -0.46
CA SER A 432 -38.21 2.89 0.70
C SER A 432 -36.69 2.63 0.56
N LYS A 433 -36.22 2.27 -0.64
CA LYS A 433 -34.78 2.12 -0.91
C LYS A 433 -34.03 3.43 -0.79
N LEU A 434 -34.63 4.53 -1.26
CA LEU A 434 -34.04 5.86 -1.15
C LEU A 434 -33.92 6.29 0.32
N ASP A 435 -34.98 6.09 1.11
CA ASP A 435 -34.98 6.41 2.54
C ASP A 435 -33.88 5.63 3.29
N THR A 436 -33.77 4.32 3.02
CA THR A 436 -32.73 3.45 3.62
C THR A 436 -31.33 3.93 3.22
N GLY A 437 -31.11 4.23 1.94
CA GLY A 437 -29.81 4.71 1.46
C GLY A 437 -29.40 6.07 2.03
N ILE A 438 -30.37 6.97 2.24
CA ILE A 438 -30.13 8.26 2.90
C ILE A 438 -29.75 8.05 4.37
N GLU A 439 -30.42 7.14 5.07
CA GLU A 439 -30.15 6.85 6.48
C GLU A 439 -28.76 6.21 6.68
N GLU A 440 -28.38 5.26 5.82
CA GLU A 440 -27.03 4.68 5.81
C GLU A 440 -25.95 5.74 5.54
N LEU A 441 -26.17 6.62 4.55
CA LEU A 441 -25.24 7.70 4.24
C LEU A 441 -25.05 8.66 5.43
N TYR A 442 -26.15 9.02 6.09
CA TYR A 442 -26.13 9.88 7.26
C TYR A 442 -25.36 9.24 8.42
N ASN A 443 -25.58 7.95 8.68
CA ASN A 443 -24.87 7.21 9.73
C ASN A 443 -23.38 7.10 9.45
N ASN A 444 -23.00 6.76 8.22
CA ASN A 444 -21.60 6.68 7.81
C ASN A 444 -20.89 8.03 7.93
N LEU A 445 -21.55 9.12 7.52
CA LEU A 445 -21.00 10.47 7.66
C LEU A 445 -20.83 10.86 9.13
N SER A 446 -21.79 10.50 9.99
CA SER A 446 -21.74 10.77 11.43
C SER A 446 -20.59 10.02 12.12
N ILE A 447 -20.36 8.76 11.75
CA ILE A 447 -19.22 7.95 12.23
C ILE A 447 -17.90 8.58 11.79
N LEU A 448 -17.77 8.91 10.49
CA LEU A 448 -16.56 9.54 9.94
C LEU A 448 -16.25 10.86 10.65
N LEU A 449 -17.26 11.70 10.86
CA LEU A 449 -17.10 12.99 11.53
C LEU A 449 -16.62 12.83 12.98
N ASN A 450 -17.13 11.82 13.70
CA ASN A 450 -16.71 11.53 15.06
C ASN A 450 -15.26 11.00 15.11
N ASN A 451 -14.87 10.15 14.17
CA ASN A 451 -13.50 9.65 14.08
C ASN A 451 -12.52 10.79 13.83
N VAL A 452 -12.79 11.63 12.81
CA VAL A 452 -11.96 12.80 12.51
C VAL A 452 -11.84 13.74 13.71
N LYS A 453 -12.95 13.98 14.42
CA LYS A 453 -12.96 14.80 15.64
C LYS A 453 -12.07 14.21 16.75
N ASN A 454 -12.11 12.90 16.94
CA ASN A 454 -11.33 12.21 17.96
C ASN A 454 -9.84 12.22 17.61
N ASP A 455 -9.50 11.97 16.35
CA ASP A 455 -8.12 11.98 15.86
C ASP A 455 -7.50 13.37 16.02
N LEU A 456 -8.20 14.43 15.58
CA LEU A 456 -7.75 15.82 15.78
C LEU A 456 -7.56 16.16 17.27
N SER A 457 -8.46 15.68 18.14
CA SER A 457 -8.36 15.93 19.58
C SER A 457 -7.14 15.22 20.19
N SER A 458 -6.85 14.01 19.73
CA SER A 458 -5.67 13.22 20.15
C SER A 458 -4.38 13.90 19.70
N GLU A 459 -4.27 14.26 18.42
CA GLU A 459 -3.11 14.98 17.87
C GLU A 459 -2.89 16.32 18.58
N HIS A 460 -3.96 17.09 18.82
CA HIS A 460 -3.88 18.33 19.57
C HIS A 460 -3.32 18.12 20.98
N GLY A 461 -3.75 17.06 21.67
CA GLY A 461 -3.21 16.68 22.98
C GLY A 461 -1.73 16.32 22.94
N GLN A 462 -1.29 15.57 21.92
CA GLN A 462 0.13 15.24 21.75
C GLN A 462 0.99 16.48 21.47
N ILE A 463 0.48 17.42 20.66
CA ILE A 463 1.16 18.69 20.39
C ILE A 463 1.31 19.51 21.66
N LEU A 464 0.26 19.62 22.49
CA LEU A 464 0.33 20.33 23.77
C LEU A 464 1.36 19.71 24.72
N ASN A 465 1.38 18.37 24.84
CA ASN A 465 2.35 17.68 25.70
C ASN A 465 3.80 17.94 25.24
N LYS A 466 4.06 17.90 23.93
CA LYS A 466 5.39 18.25 23.37
C LYS A 466 5.75 19.71 23.62
N LEU A 467 4.78 20.62 23.52
CA LEU A 467 5.00 22.04 23.81
C LEU A 467 5.38 22.26 25.28
N ASP A 468 4.74 21.54 26.20
CA ASP A 468 5.07 21.57 27.63
C ASP A 468 6.49 21.04 27.91
N GLU A 469 6.89 19.95 27.24
CA GLU A 469 8.24 19.39 27.34
C GLU A 469 9.32 20.37 26.82
N VAL A 470 9.08 20.98 25.65
CA VAL A 470 9.94 22.02 25.09
C VAL A 470 10.05 23.20 26.05
N THR A 471 8.93 23.65 26.61
CA THR A 471 8.89 24.76 27.59
C THR A 471 9.71 24.44 28.84
N SER A 472 9.60 23.21 29.36
CA SER A 472 10.40 22.72 30.50
C SER A 472 11.90 22.68 30.19
N THR A 473 12.25 22.22 28.99
CA THR A 473 13.64 22.19 28.51
C THR A 473 14.23 23.59 28.41
N ILE A 474 13.47 24.54 27.84
CA ILE A 474 13.86 25.96 27.76
C ILE A 474 14.07 26.52 29.17
N HIS A 475 13.20 26.22 30.13
CA HIS A 475 13.35 26.70 31.50
C HIS A 475 14.62 26.14 32.20
N THR A 476 14.93 24.87 31.93
CA THR A 476 16.15 24.22 32.44
C THR A 476 17.42 24.82 31.82
N LEU A 477 17.38 25.10 30.52
CA LEU A 477 18.46 25.81 29.81
C LEU A 477 18.65 27.21 30.36
N ASP A 478 17.57 27.97 30.55
CA ASP A 478 17.61 29.32 31.12
C ASP A 478 18.26 29.31 32.52
N THR A 479 17.87 28.36 33.38
CA THR A 479 18.48 28.17 34.70
C THR A 479 19.98 27.83 34.61
N THR A 480 20.35 26.97 33.67
CA THR A 480 21.75 26.57 33.45
C THR A 480 22.60 27.74 32.94
N ILE A 481 22.08 28.50 31.99
CA ILE A 481 22.72 29.71 31.47
C ILE A 481 22.89 30.73 32.59
N ASN A 482 21.84 30.98 33.38
CA ASN A 482 21.89 31.88 34.52
C ASN A 482 22.96 31.47 35.55
N ASN A 483 23.10 30.17 35.86
CA ASN A 483 24.16 29.68 36.74
C ASN A 483 25.56 29.87 36.14
N ILE A 484 25.73 29.66 34.83
CA ILE A 484 27.01 29.88 34.16
C ILE A 484 27.40 31.36 34.19
N VAL A 485 26.48 32.23 33.79
CA VAL A 485 26.70 33.68 33.65
C VAL A 485 26.89 34.35 35.01
N ASN A 486 26.06 34.02 35.99
CA ASN A 486 26.03 34.76 37.25
C ASN A 486 26.91 34.15 38.35
N GLU A 487 27.25 32.85 38.27
CA GLU A 487 28.09 32.20 39.29
C GLU A 487 29.44 31.74 38.73
N LYS A 488 29.44 30.94 37.65
CA LYS A 488 30.67 30.28 37.18
C LYS A 488 31.65 31.23 36.52
N ILE A 489 31.19 32.09 35.61
CA ILE A 489 32.06 33.07 34.92
C ILE A 489 32.72 34.02 35.94
N PRO A 490 31.97 34.70 36.86
CA PRO A 490 32.59 35.57 37.86
C PRO A 490 33.58 34.84 38.78
N SER A 491 33.30 33.59 39.14
CA SER A 491 34.22 32.77 39.93
C SER A 491 35.55 32.51 39.20
N VAL A 492 35.49 32.23 37.89
CA VAL A 492 36.68 32.04 37.05
C VAL A 492 37.44 33.37 36.89
N GLU A 493 36.76 34.47 36.61
CA GLU A 493 37.38 35.79 36.52
C GLU A 493 38.13 36.17 37.80
N GLN A 494 37.53 35.91 38.97
CA GLN A 494 38.18 36.16 40.25
C GLN A 494 39.41 35.28 40.45
N LYS A 495 39.33 33.97 40.13
CA LYS A 495 40.49 33.07 40.20
C LYS A 495 41.63 33.50 39.25
N VAL A 496 41.30 33.97 38.06
CA VAL A 496 42.29 34.51 37.11
C VAL A 496 42.95 35.77 37.67
N LYS A 497 42.16 36.68 38.28
CA LYS A 497 42.67 37.90 38.93
C LYS A 497 43.61 37.56 40.10
N ASP A 498 43.25 36.58 40.92
CA ASP A 498 44.07 36.10 42.03
C ASP A 498 45.39 35.47 41.53
N ALA A 499 45.32 34.61 40.51
CA ALA A 499 46.51 34.02 39.89
C ALA A 499 47.44 35.08 39.28
N LYS A 500 46.88 36.11 38.64
CA LYS A 500 47.65 37.25 38.10
C LYS A 500 48.33 38.05 39.22
N SER A 501 47.66 38.25 40.36
CA SER A 501 48.25 38.89 41.54
C SER A 501 49.42 38.08 42.09
N ILE A 502 49.27 36.76 42.23
CA ILE A 502 50.34 35.86 42.69
C ILE A 502 51.54 35.88 41.73
N ALA A 503 51.29 35.82 40.41
CA ALA A 503 52.34 35.89 39.41
C ALA A 503 53.11 37.22 39.49
N SER A 504 52.42 38.34 39.72
CA SER A 504 53.06 39.67 39.88
C SER A 504 53.88 39.81 41.17
N MET A 505 53.54 39.08 42.24
CA MET A 505 54.40 39.00 43.44
C MET A 505 55.66 38.15 43.20
N THR A 506 55.59 37.17 42.29
CA THR A 506 56.67 36.21 42.03
C THR A 506 57.78 36.81 41.14
N SER A 507 57.54 37.90 40.41
CA SER A 507 58.57 38.60 39.63
C SER A 507 59.61 39.35 40.49
N THR A 508 59.47 39.36 41.82
CA THR A 508 60.38 40.06 42.74
C THR A 508 61.27 39.11 43.57
N ILE A 509 61.15 37.77 43.44
CA ILE A 509 61.89 36.83 44.29
C ILE A 509 62.55 35.72 43.46
N SER A 510 63.83 35.47 43.81
CA SER A 510 64.77 34.50 43.25
C SER A 510 64.19 33.14 42.81
N THR A 511 64.88 32.50 41.88
CA THR A 511 64.68 31.18 41.21
C THR A 511 64.00 30.03 41.97
N ALA A 512 63.91 30.07 43.31
CA ALA A 512 63.06 29.16 44.09
C ALA A 512 61.54 29.47 43.98
N GLY A 513 61.15 30.69 43.63
CA GLY A 513 59.74 31.11 43.51
C GLY A 513 59.02 30.59 42.25
N LEU A 514 59.75 30.37 41.16
CA LEU A 514 59.19 29.86 39.90
C LEU A 514 58.70 28.40 40.02
N GLY A 515 59.37 27.57 40.83
CA GLY A 515 58.93 26.21 41.10
C GLY A 515 57.57 26.16 41.81
N LEU A 516 57.36 27.04 42.79
CA LEU A 516 56.10 27.11 43.54
C LEU A 516 54.93 27.68 42.71
N ALA A 517 55.19 28.63 41.82
CA ALA A 517 54.17 29.16 40.92
C ALA A 517 53.68 28.12 39.89
N VAL A 518 54.58 27.28 39.37
CA VAL A 518 54.21 26.18 38.46
C VAL A 518 53.42 25.09 39.20
N VAL A 519 53.79 24.77 40.45
CA VAL A 519 53.03 23.82 41.28
C VAL A 519 51.65 24.37 41.67
N ALA A 520 51.53 25.67 41.95
CA ALA A 520 50.23 26.30 42.22
C ALA A 520 49.32 26.36 40.98
N LEU A 521 49.89 26.60 39.79
CA LEU A 521 49.15 26.56 38.52
C LEU A 521 48.69 25.14 38.19
N ALA A 522 49.55 24.13 38.39
CA ALA A 522 49.20 22.72 38.25
C ALA A 522 48.11 22.30 39.24
N ALA A 523 48.17 22.75 40.50
CA ALA A 523 47.14 22.47 41.51
C ALA A 523 45.79 23.16 41.20
N ALA A 524 45.82 24.37 40.64
CA ALA A 524 44.60 25.08 40.20
C ALA A 524 43.94 24.36 39.02
N ILE A 525 44.72 23.92 38.02
CA ILE A 525 44.26 23.11 36.88
C ILE A 525 43.70 21.75 37.36
N PHE A 526 44.35 21.12 38.34
CA PHE A 526 43.89 19.83 38.90
C PHE A 526 42.59 19.96 39.72
N SER A 527 42.37 21.10 40.39
CA SER A 527 41.12 21.34 41.15
C SER A 527 39.89 21.51 40.26
N ILE A 528 40.06 22.02 39.03
CA ILE A 528 39.00 22.21 38.05
C ILE A 528 38.54 20.86 37.45
N LYS A 529 39.45 19.88 37.37
CA LYS A 529 39.16 18.54 36.84
C LYS A 529 38.41 17.61 37.81
N ARG A 530 38.29 17.97 39.10
CA ARG A 530 37.67 17.12 40.14
C ARG A 530 36.19 17.45 40.47
N LYS A 531 35.59 18.41 39.76
CA LYS A 531 34.14 18.70 39.82
C LYS A 531 33.52 18.62 38.43
N LYS A 532 33.46 17.42 37.87
CA LYS A 532 32.48 17.00 36.87
C LYS A 532 32.08 15.58 37.21
#